data_AF-A0A6A5ZB23-F1
#
_entry.id   AF-A0A6A5ZB23-F1
#
_cell.length_a   1.000
_cell.length_b   1.000
_cell.length_c   1.000
_cell.angle_alpha   90.00
_cell.angle_beta   90.00
_cell.angle_gamma   90.00
#
_symmetry.space_group_name_H-M   'P 1'
#
loop_
_entity.id
_entity.type
_entity.pdbx_description
1 polymer ?
#
loop_
_entity_poly.entity_id
_entity_poly.type
_entity_poly.pdbx_seq_one_letter_code
_entity_poly.pdbx_strand_id
1 'polypeptide(L)'
;MTLGLGAVGDLDNERRLRILGVIDKLRELGISENVSLPQLVVVGDQSIASDLCTRFATQIVLRRTPANEAEVRVTIIPGPDAQGDEETLDGLLGFSETLSAEEFDSDIF
;
A
#
# COMPACT_ATOMS: atom_id res chain seq x y z
N MET A 1 -11.75 14.85 15.92
CA MET A 1 -10.31 14.75 16.19
C MET A 1 -9.59 15.14 14.90
N THR A 2 -9.24 16.41 14.76
CA THR A 2 -8.54 16.93 13.57
C THR A 2 -7.05 16.62 13.72
N LEU A 3 -6.54 15.66 12.94
CA LEU A 3 -5.10 15.44 12.81
C LEU A 3 -4.51 16.69 12.15
N GLY A 4 -3.71 17.46 12.88
CA GLY A 4 -3.09 18.67 12.34
C GLY A 4 -2.13 18.35 11.18
N LEU A 5 -2.36 18.96 10.01
CA LEU A 5 -1.53 18.80 8.81
C LEU A 5 -0.02 19.10 9.05
N GLY A 6 0.32 19.87 10.09
CA GLY A 6 1.70 20.20 10.44
C GLY A 6 2.58 19.00 10.78
N ALA A 7 2.01 17.90 11.29
CA ALA A 7 2.77 16.68 11.57
C ALA A 7 3.15 15.92 10.29
N VAL A 8 2.38 16.07 9.21
CA VAL A 8 2.60 15.38 7.92
C VAL A 8 3.78 16.00 7.16
N GLY A 9 3.97 17.32 7.30
CA GLY A 9 5.12 18.03 6.73
C GLY A 9 6.48 17.58 7.31
N ASP A 10 6.53 17.20 8.58
CA ASP A 10 7.76 16.69 9.20
C ASP A 10 8.16 15.29 8.67
N LEU A 11 7.18 14.50 8.20
CA LEU A 11 7.45 13.25 7.48
C LEU A 11 8.06 13.51 6.08
N ASP A 12 8.09 14.76 5.61
CA ASP A 12 8.66 15.20 4.31
C ASP A 12 10.15 15.48 4.31
N ASN A 13 10.87 14.81 5.20
CA ASN A 13 12.32 14.87 5.26
C ASN A 13 12.92 13.70 4.49
N GLU A 14 13.85 13.97 3.55
CA GLU A 14 14.58 12.96 2.77
C GLU A 14 15.19 11.85 3.65
N ARG A 15 15.72 12.23 4.83
CA ARG A 15 16.29 11.26 5.77
C ARG A 15 15.24 10.28 6.29
N ARG A 16 14.04 10.77 6.61
CA ARG A 16 12.94 9.94 7.13
C ARG A 16 12.36 9.06 6.03
N LEU A 17 12.20 9.59 4.82
CA LEU A 17 11.80 8.81 3.64
C LEU A 17 12.76 7.64 3.39
N ARG A 18 14.08 7.89 3.51
CA ARG A 18 15.08 6.82 3.37
C ARG A 18 14.93 5.74 4.43
N ILE A 19 14.70 6.11 5.69
CA ILE A 19 14.50 5.15 6.79
C ILE A 19 13.23 4.33 6.59
N LEU A 20 12.12 4.97 6.22
CA LEU A 20 10.86 4.28 5.92
C LEU A 20 11.04 3.28 4.77
N GLY A 21 11.75 3.68 3.70
CA GLY A 21 12.07 2.77 2.60
C GLY A 21 12.94 1.58 3.01
N VAL A 22 13.82 1.73 4.02
CA VAL A 22 14.56 0.58 4.58
C VAL A 22 13.62 -0.34 5.35
N ILE A 23 12.73 0.21 6.18
CA ILE A 23 11.75 -0.58 6.94
C ILE A 23 10.85 -1.38 5.99
N ASP A 24 10.40 -0.77 4.90
CA ASP A 24 9.58 -1.43 3.87
C ASP A 24 10.32 -2.60 3.23
N LYS A 25 11.58 -2.40 2.83
CA LYS A 25 12.41 -3.47 2.25
C LYS A 25 12.65 -4.62 3.22
N LEU A 26 12.92 -4.32 4.50
CA LEU A 26 13.10 -5.36 5.51
C LEU A 26 11.81 -6.18 5.68
N ARG A 27 10.64 -5.53 5.62
CA ARG A 27 9.34 -6.19 5.67
C ARG A 27 9.08 -7.06 4.44
N GLU A 28 9.36 -6.57 3.24
CA GLU A 28 9.25 -7.32 1.98
C GLU A 28 10.09 -8.60 1.99
N LEU A 29 11.23 -8.59 2.71
CA LEU A 29 12.10 -9.76 2.90
C LEU A 29 11.62 -10.73 4.01
N GLY A 30 10.45 -10.50 4.62
CA GLY A 30 9.90 -11.35 5.67
C GLY A 30 10.55 -11.17 7.06
N ILE A 31 11.44 -10.19 7.24
CA ILE A 31 12.20 -10.01 8.51
C ILE A 31 11.27 -9.66 9.68
N SER A 32 10.07 -9.14 9.41
CA SER A 32 9.05 -8.89 10.43
C SER A 32 8.62 -10.12 11.22
N GLU A 33 8.88 -11.33 10.72
CA GLU A 33 8.58 -12.58 11.45
C GLU A 33 9.56 -12.85 12.60
N ASN A 34 10.77 -12.32 12.51
CA ASN A 34 11.83 -12.55 13.51
C ASN A 34 12.15 -11.30 14.34
N VAL A 35 11.92 -10.11 13.79
CA VAL A 35 12.21 -8.84 14.44
C VAL A 35 11.03 -7.90 14.28
N SER A 36 10.59 -7.27 15.36
CA SER A 36 9.52 -6.28 15.31
C SER A 36 9.97 -5.05 14.52
N LEU A 37 9.35 -4.84 13.35
CA LEU A 37 9.53 -3.63 12.55
C LEU A 37 8.48 -2.58 12.93
N PRO A 38 8.85 -1.28 12.97
CA PRO A 38 7.89 -0.20 13.22
C PRO A 38 6.73 -0.23 12.22
N GLN A 39 5.50 -0.07 12.71
CA GLN A 39 4.28 -0.02 11.92
C GLN A 39 3.19 0.81 12.61
N LEU A 40 2.35 1.45 11.81
CA LEU A 40 1.12 2.08 12.27
C LEU A 40 -0.05 1.15 11.93
N VAL A 41 -0.77 0.70 12.95
CA VAL A 41 -1.99 -0.11 12.76
C VAL A 41 -3.18 0.76 13.10
N VAL A 42 -4.09 0.91 12.13
CA VAL A 42 -5.35 1.62 12.32
C VAL A 42 -6.41 0.59 12.68
N VAL A 43 -7.06 0.81 13.83
CA VAL A 43 -8.17 -0.03 14.31
C VAL A 43 -9.39 0.86 14.57
N GLY A 44 -10.57 0.36 14.25
CA GLY A 44 -11.83 1.06 14.45
C GLY A 44 -12.99 0.07 14.55
N ASP A 45 -14.06 0.50 15.19
CA ASP A 45 -15.32 -0.26 15.23
C ASP A 45 -16.16 0.08 13.98
N GLN A 46 -16.70 -0.94 13.32
CA GLN A 46 -17.55 -0.72 12.16
C GLN A 46 -18.94 -0.30 12.64
N SER A 47 -19.30 0.97 12.41
CA SER A 47 -20.68 1.41 12.63
C SER A 47 -21.61 0.81 11.58
N ILE A 48 -22.81 0.41 12.00
CA ILE A 48 -23.81 -0.40 11.28
C ILE A 48 -24.43 0.32 10.06
N ALA A 49 -23.87 1.47 9.65
CA ALA A 49 -24.44 2.35 8.62
C ALA A 49 -23.81 2.16 7.22
N SER A 50 -22.74 1.39 7.09
CA SER A 50 -22.10 1.15 5.79
C SER A 50 -21.72 -0.32 5.60
N ASP A 51 -22.28 -0.95 4.57
CA ASP A 51 -21.88 -2.27 4.08
C ASP A 51 -20.46 -2.29 3.48
N LEU A 52 -19.82 -1.13 3.39
CA LEU A 52 -18.45 -0.96 2.91
C LEU A 52 -17.47 -0.95 4.09
N CYS A 53 -16.79 -2.08 4.30
CA CYS A 53 -15.67 -2.20 5.23
C CYS A 53 -14.53 -3.00 4.60
N THR A 54 -13.30 -2.75 5.06
CA THR A 54 -12.14 -3.54 4.65
C THR A 54 -12.23 -4.93 5.28
N ARG A 55 -12.48 -5.96 4.48
CA ARG A 55 -12.65 -7.34 4.96
C ARG A 55 -11.33 -8.09 5.20
N PHE A 56 -10.27 -7.63 4.55
CA PHE A 56 -8.93 -8.17 4.66
C PHE A 56 -7.99 -7.09 5.19
N ALA A 57 -6.97 -7.49 5.94
CA ALA A 57 -5.96 -6.55 6.38
C ALA A 57 -5.27 -5.93 5.15
N THR A 58 -5.39 -4.62 4.99
CA THR A 58 -4.74 -3.89 3.89
C THR A 58 -3.49 -3.22 4.41
N GLN A 59 -2.34 -3.55 3.82
CA GLN A 59 -1.11 -2.84 4.06
C GLN A 59 -1.03 -1.61 3.13
N ILE A 60 -0.81 -0.44 3.72
CA ILE A 60 -0.62 0.81 2.98
C ILE A 60 0.82 1.27 3.20
N VAL A 61 1.57 1.40 2.11
CA VAL A 61 2.94 1.95 2.12
C VAL A 61 2.89 3.30 1.41
N LEU A 62 3.19 4.37 2.14
CA LEU A 62 3.18 5.72 1.60
C LEU A 62 4.54 6.04 1.00
N ARG A 63 4.57 6.36 -0.30
CA ARG A 63 5.77 6.83 -1.01
C ARG A 63 5.47 8.17 -1.64
N ARG A 64 6.45 9.08 -1.60
CA ARG A 64 6.40 10.35 -2.33
C ARG A 64 7.09 10.15 -3.67
N THR A 65 6.40 10.53 -4.74
CA THR A 65 6.89 10.49 -6.11
C THR A 65 6.65 11.87 -6.72
N PRO A 66 7.59 12.41 -7.51
CA PRO A 66 7.37 13.65 -8.27
C PRO A 66 6.08 13.56 -9.10
N ALA A 67 5.33 14.65 -9.23
CA ALA A 67 4.04 14.64 -9.92
C ALA A 67 4.14 14.17 -11.38
N ASN A 68 5.25 14.46 -12.05
CA ASN A 68 5.54 14.04 -13.42
C ASN A 68 5.86 12.53 -13.56
N GLU A 69 6.07 11.83 -12.45
CA GLU A 69 6.37 10.39 -12.38
C GLU A 69 5.23 9.61 -11.67
N ALA A 70 4.13 10.29 -11.32
CA ALA A 70 3.02 9.67 -10.63
C ALA A 70 2.22 8.77 -11.58
N GLU A 71 2.25 7.46 -11.32
CA GLU A 71 1.47 6.44 -12.00
C GLU A 71 0.84 5.49 -10.97
N VAL A 72 -0.27 4.87 -11.33
CA VAL A 72 -0.85 3.76 -10.56
C VAL A 72 -0.60 2.47 -11.34
N ARG A 73 0.10 1.53 -10.71
CA ARG A 73 0.30 0.19 -11.24
C ARG A 73 -0.43 -0.83 -10.40
N VAL A 74 -1.26 -1.64 -11.04
CA VAL A 74 -2.03 -2.71 -10.41
C VAL A 74 -1.49 -4.05 -10.88
N THR A 75 -1.11 -4.91 -9.95
CA THR A 75 -0.58 -6.26 -10.21
C THR A 75 -1.17 -7.24 -9.20
N ILE A 76 -1.12 -8.53 -9.50
CA ILE A 76 -1.55 -9.58 -8.58
C ILE A 76 -0.32 -10.33 -8.08
N ILE A 77 -0.26 -10.55 -6.76
CA ILE A 77 0.73 -11.44 -6.14
C ILE A 77 -0.02 -12.74 -5.78
N PRO A 78 0.21 -13.85 -6.49
CA PRO A 78 -0.50 -15.10 -6.24
C PRO A 78 -0.17 -15.66 -4.85
N GLY A 79 -1.19 -16.15 -4.16
CA GLY A 79 -1.02 -16.86 -2.89
C GLY A 79 -0.45 -18.29 -3.08
N PRO A 80 -0.09 -18.97 -1.99
CA PRO A 80 0.42 -20.35 -2.04
C PRO A 80 -0.51 -21.34 -2.75
N ASP A 81 -1.83 -21.11 -2.66
CA ASP A 81 -2.85 -21.99 -3.25
C ASP A 81 -2.86 -21.95 -4.79
N ALA A 82 -2.33 -20.87 -5.40
CA ALA A 82 -2.24 -20.75 -6.86
C ALA A 82 -1.10 -21.59 -7.46
N GLN A 83 -0.20 -22.15 -6.63
CA GLN A 83 0.99 -22.89 -7.10
C GLN A 83 0.67 -24.27 -7.68
N GLY A 84 -0.54 -24.78 -7.47
CA GLY A 84 -0.97 -26.11 -7.95
C GLY A 84 -1.49 -26.12 -9.39
N ASP A 85 -1.70 -24.96 -9.99
CA ASP A 85 -2.23 -24.80 -11.35
C ASP A 85 -1.39 -23.76 -12.11
N GLU A 86 -0.54 -24.26 -13.01
CA GLU A 86 0.43 -23.45 -13.75
C GLU A 86 -0.24 -22.44 -14.68
N GLU A 87 -1.39 -22.77 -15.27
CA GLU A 87 -2.14 -21.87 -16.16
C GLU A 87 -2.71 -20.69 -15.37
N THR A 88 -3.33 -20.97 -14.22
CA THR A 88 -3.83 -19.93 -13.32
C THR A 88 -2.68 -19.07 -12.78
N LEU A 89 -1.56 -19.68 -12.38
CA LEU A 89 -0.40 -18.96 -11.87
C LEU A 89 0.18 -17.98 -12.91
N ASP A 90 0.36 -18.43 -14.15
CA ASP A 90 0.89 -17.61 -15.25
C ASP A 90 -0.06 -16.44 -15.57
N GLY A 91 -1.37 -16.71 -15.62
CA GLY A 91 -2.38 -15.67 -15.83
C GLY A 91 -2.38 -14.59 -14.75
N LEU A 92 -2.23 -14.97 -13.46
CA LEU A 92 -2.17 -14.01 -12.35
C LEU A 92 -0.88 -13.19 -12.35
N LEU A 93 0.27 -13.81 -12.67
CA LEU A 93 1.55 -13.11 -12.78
C LEU A 93 1.62 -12.19 -14.00
N GLY A 94 0.94 -12.56 -15.09
CA GLY A 94 0.84 -11.74 -16.30
C GLY A 94 -0.09 -10.54 -16.17
N PHE A 95 -0.94 -10.49 -15.14
CA PHE A 95 -1.84 -9.37 -14.92
C PHE A 95 -1.09 -8.11 -14.47
N SER A 96 -1.14 -7.06 -15.29
CA SER A 96 -0.58 -5.76 -14.97
C SER A 96 -1.35 -4.65 -15.69
N GLU A 97 -1.96 -3.74 -14.93
CA GLU A 97 -2.63 -2.55 -15.44
C GLU A 97 -1.89 -1.30 -14.97
N THR A 98 -1.76 -0.29 -15.84
CA THR A 98 -1.12 0.99 -15.51
C THR A 98 -2.03 2.14 -15.88
N LEU A 99 -2.26 3.03 -14.92
CA LEU A 99 -3.17 4.17 -15.02
C LEU A 99 -2.38 5.45 -14.71
N SER A 100 -2.72 6.53 -15.40
CA SER A 100 -2.12 7.84 -15.17
C SER A 100 -2.68 8.46 -13.88
N ALA A 101 -1.90 9.32 -13.23
CA ALA A 101 -2.39 10.05 -12.06
C ALA A 101 -3.59 10.98 -12.37
N GLU A 102 -3.72 11.41 -13.63
CA GLU A 102 -4.78 12.30 -14.12
C GLU A 102 -6.16 11.62 -14.12
N GLU A 103 -6.23 10.29 -14.21
CA GLU A 103 -7.48 9.52 -14.15
C GLU A 103 -8.11 9.47 -12.75
N PHE A 104 -7.39 9.94 -11.72
CA PHE A 104 -7.81 9.89 -10.31
C PHE A 104 -8.03 11.28 -9.70
N ASP A 105 -8.24 12.31 -10.53
CA ASP A 105 -8.49 13.65 -10.03
C ASP A 105 -9.76 13.71 -9.16
N SER A 106 -9.66 14.38 -8.01
CA SER A 106 -10.71 14.42 -7.00
C SER A 106 -11.97 15.17 -7.46
N ASP A 107 -11.88 15.93 -8.56
CA ASP A 107 -13.04 16.60 -9.16
C ASP A 107 -13.95 15.64 -9.94
N ILE A 108 -13.53 14.37 -10.12
CA ILE A 108 -14.30 13.33 -10.80
C ILE A 108 -15.16 12.50 -9.81
N PHE A 109 -14.94 12.60 -8.50
CA PHE A 109 -15.63 11.79 -7.46
C PHE A 109 -16.20 12.59 -6.29
#